data_AF-T2G767-F1
#
_entry.id   AF-T2G767-F1
#
_cell.length_a   1.000
_cell.length_b   1.000
_cell.length_c   1.000
_cell.angle_alpha   90.00
_cell.angle_beta   90.00
_cell.angle_gamma   90.00
#
_symmetry.space_group_name_H-M   'P 1'
#
loop_
_entity.id
_entity.type
_entity.pdbx_description
1 polymer ?
#
loop_
_entity_poly.entity_id
_entity_poly.type
_entity_poly.pdbx_seq_one_letter_code
_entity_poly.pdbx_strand_id
1 'polypeptide(L)'
;MTTTFATDADIELAFAAAPSLLVPGEPGCHRQRERATALLLEDLARRWHRQEAARRGVNWRRHPLDPARLQPAQLTRCCVLKTLELLFDAARAASPEPDGFERNAARCREDYEAELLRVLQEGVRYDWNASGAVDAGDDVRPRRPVRLVRS
;
A
#
# COMPACT_ATOMS: atom_id res chain seq x y z
N MET A 1 2.37 -9.10 -17.74
CA MET A 1 2.75 -7.77 -17.21
C MET A 1 2.36 -7.75 -15.74
N THR A 2 3.32 -7.60 -14.83
CA THR A 2 3.05 -7.47 -13.39
C THR A 2 2.47 -6.08 -13.14
N THR A 3 1.23 -6.00 -12.63
CA THR A 3 0.64 -4.69 -12.28
C THR A 3 1.40 -4.11 -11.09
N THR A 4 1.93 -2.90 -11.22
CA THR A 4 2.57 -2.14 -10.15
C THR A 4 1.86 -0.81 -9.93
N PHE A 5 1.63 -0.40 -8.68
CA PHE A 5 0.88 0.83 -8.37
C PHE A 5 1.75 2.09 -8.23
N ALA A 6 3.06 1.93 -8.19
CA ALA A 6 4.04 3.01 -8.22
C ALA A 6 4.96 2.85 -9.42
N THR A 7 5.58 3.94 -9.85
CA THR A 7 6.64 4.03 -10.85
C THR A 7 7.97 4.35 -10.18
N ASP A 8 9.08 4.22 -10.92
CA ASP A 8 10.40 4.57 -10.39
C ASP A 8 10.48 6.08 -10.08
N ALA A 9 9.83 6.92 -10.91
CA ALA A 9 9.71 8.36 -10.67
C ALA A 9 8.99 8.70 -9.35
N ASP A 10 7.98 7.92 -8.96
CA ASP A 10 7.30 8.12 -7.66
C ASP A 10 8.24 7.84 -6.48
N ILE A 11 9.12 6.85 -6.62
CA ILE A 11 10.12 6.48 -5.62
C ILE A 11 11.21 7.55 -5.53
N GLU A 12 11.73 8.00 -6.68
CA GLU A 12 12.71 9.09 -6.76
C GLU A 12 12.17 10.38 -6.13
N LEU A 13 10.92 10.74 -6.43
CA LEU A 13 10.26 11.89 -5.84
C LEU A 13 10.14 11.75 -4.31
N ALA A 14 9.81 10.55 -3.81
CA ALA A 14 9.72 10.28 -2.38
C ALA A 14 11.08 10.41 -1.68
N PHE A 15 12.17 9.95 -2.32
CA PHE A 15 13.53 10.18 -1.81
C PHE A 15 13.90 11.67 -1.81
N ALA A 16 13.59 12.40 -2.88
CA ALA A 16 13.86 13.84 -2.97
C ALA A 16 13.11 14.65 -1.89
N ALA A 17 11.88 14.24 -1.56
CA ALA A 17 11.07 14.86 -0.52
C ALA A 17 11.53 14.55 0.91
N ALA A 18 12.42 13.56 1.09
CA ALA A 18 12.89 13.10 2.39
C ALA A 18 14.42 13.11 2.48
N PRO A 19 15.05 14.31 2.49
CA PRO A 19 16.51 14.47 2.43
C PRO A 19 17.26 13.90 3.65
N SER A 20 16.55 13.52 4.71
CA SER A 20 17.09 12.85 5.89
C SER A 20 17.16 11.32 5.77
N LEU A 21 16.59 10.74 4.71
CA LEU A 21 16.67 9.30 4.48
C LEU A 21 18.04 8.96 3.88
N LEU A 22 18.69 7.96 4.47
CA LEU A 22 19.97 7.45 4.00
C LEU A 22 19.72 6.67 2.70
N VAL A 23 19.97 7.29 1.55
CA VAL A 23 19.64 6.73 0.24
C VAL A 23 20.56 5.53 -0.04
N PRO A 24 20.02 4.32 -0.28
CA PRO A 24 20.84 3.20 -0.72
C PRO A 24 21.51 3.53 -2.06
N GLY A 25 22.83 3.33 -2.17
CA GLY A 25 23.52 3.40 -3.47
C GLY A 25 23.01 2.28 -4.38
N GLU A 26 22.17 2.62 -5.34
CA GLU A 26 21.26 1.68 -6.01
C GLU A 26 21.94 0.68 -6.98
N PRO A 27 21.24 -0.43 -7.29
CA PRO A 27 20.62 -0.48 -8.61
C PRO A 27 19.18 -1.00 -8.58
N GLY A 28 18.22 -0.15 -8.97
CA GLY A 28 16.89 -0.53 -9.45
C GLY A 28 15.93 -1.10 -8.40
N CYS A 29 15.04 -0.27 -7.89
CA CYS A 29 13.98 -0.65 -6.94
C CYS A 29 12.88 -1.58 -7.49
N HIS A 30 13.02 -2.10 -8.72
CA HIS A 30 11.97 -2.87 -9.40
C HIS A 30 11.50 -4.10 -8.61
N ARG A 31 12.43 -4.90 -8.07
CA ARG A 31 12.08 -6.10 -7.29
C ARG A 31 11.34 -5.76 -6.02
N GLN A 32 11.76 -4.71 -5.33
CA GLN A 32 11.13 -4.20 -4.12
C GLN A 32 9.73 -3.65 -4.45
N ARG A 33 9.56 -2.99 -5.59
CA ARG A 33 8.28 -2.46 -6.06
C ARG A 33 7.27 -3.56 -6.42
N GLU A 34 7.71 -4.60 -7.11
CA GLU A 34 6.88 -5.78 -7.38
C GLU A 34 6.48 -6.46 -6.05
N ARG A 35 7.43 -6.64 -5.13
CA ARG A 35 7.16 -7.23 -3.83
C ARG A 35 6.22 -6.38 -2.98
N ALA A 36 6.41 -5.08 -2.96
CA ALA A 36 5.55 -4.12 -2.28
C ALA A 36 4.12 -4.18 -2.81
N THR A 37 3.96 -4.26 -4.14
CA THR A 37 2.64 -4.41 -4.77
C THR A 37 1.96 -5.70 -4.33
N ALA A 38 2.69 -6.82 -4.32
CA ALA A 38 2.14 -8.10 -3.85
C ALA A 38 1.68 -8.03 -2.38
N LEU A 39 2.50 -7.45 -1.50
CA LEU A 39 2.16 -7.29 -0.09
C LEU A 39 0.94 -6.38 0.13
N LEU A 40 0.86 -5.27 -0.61
CA LEU A 40 -0.30 -4.39 -0.57
C LEU A 40 -1.57 -5.10 -1.03
N LEU A 41 -1.50 -5.91 -2.09
CA LEU A 41 -2.63 -6.72 -2.56
C LEU A 41 -3.05 -7.77 -1.54
N GLU A 42 -2.11 -8.42 -0.86
CA GLU A 42 -2.40 -9.34 0.25
C GLU A 42 -3.13 -8.63 1.40
N ASP A 43 -2.65 -7.44 1.77
CA ASP A 43 -3.27 -6.62 2.81
C ASP A 43 -4.68 -6.17 2.43
N LEU A 44 -4.88 -5.66 1.22
CA LEU A 44 -6.20 -5.29 0.70
C LEU A 44 -7.14 -6.50 0.64
N ALA A 45 -6.64 -7.65 0.17
CA ALA A 45 -7.41 -8.88 0.10
C ALA A 45 -7.91 -9.30 1.49
N ARG A 46 -7.02 -9.27 2.48
CA ARG A 46 -7.28 -9.70 3.86
C ARG A 46 -8.15 -8.71 4.64
N ARG A 47 -7.79 -7.42 4.61
CA ARG A 47 -8.35 -6.38 5.49
C ARG A 47 -9.63 -5.77 4.93
N TRP A 48 -9.85 -5.85 3.62
CA TRP A 48 -10.98 -5.19 2.97
C TRP A 48 -11.77 -6.10 2.05
N HIS A 49 -11.15 -6.64 0.99
CA HIS A 49 -11.88 -7.29 -0.10
C HIS A 49 -12.77 -8.44 0.39
N ARG A 50 -12.28 -9.31 1.28
CA ARG A 50 -13.07 -10.41 1.85
C ARG A 50 -14.36 -9.94 2.53
N GLN A 51 -14.27 -8.85 3.29
CA GLN A 51 -15.42 -8.29 4.02
C GLN A 51 -16.38 -7.62 3.04
N GLU A 52 -15.85 -6.87 2.09
CA GLU A 52 -16.65 -6.06 1.17
C GLU A 52 -17.34 -6.91 0.09
N ALA A 53 -16.67 -7.96 -0.38
CA ALA A 53 -17.24 -8.99 -1.22
C ALA A 53 -18.39 -9.72 -0.50
N ALA A 54 -18.18 -10.13 0.76
CA ALA A 54 -19.23 -10.78 1.54
C ALA A 54 -20.46 -9.87 1.74
N ARG A 55 -20.26 -8.56 1.98
CA ARG A 55 -21.37 -7.59 2.07
C ARG A 55 -22.16 -7.44 0.78
N ARG A 56 -21.51 -7.64 -0.38
CA ARG A 56 -22.13 -7.61 -1.71
C ARG A 56 -22.68 -8.98 -2.15
N GLY A 57 -22.61 -10.00 -1.30
CA GLY A 57 -23.02 -11.36 -1.67
C GLY A 57 -22.05 -12.05 -2.65
N VAL A 58 -20.86 -11.50 -2.86
CA VAL A 58 -19.82 -12.06 -3.73
C VAL A 58 -18.98 -13.06 -2.93
N ASN A 59 -18.81 -14.28 -3.47
CA ASN A 59 -17.94 -15.27 -2.86
C ASN A 59 -16.46 -14.95 -3.15
N TRP A 60 -15.78 -14.35 -2.17
CA TRP A 60 -14.37 -13.96 -2.28
C TRP A 60 -13.39 -15.12 -2.54
N ARG A 61 -13.79 -16.37 -2.28
CA ARG A 61 -12.96 -17.55 -2.60
C ARG A 61 -13.01 -17.90 -4.09
N ARG A 62 -14.13 -17.60 -4.74
CA ARG A 62 -14.33 -17.83 -6.18
C ARG A 62 -13.98 -16.59 -7.01
N HIS A 63 -14.09 -15.42 -6.41
CA HIS A 63 -13.74 -14.14 -7.00
C HIS A 63 -12.70 -13.47 -6.10
N PRO A 64 -11.41 -13.81 -6.24
CA PRO A 64 -10.35 -13.13 -5.49
C PRO A 64 -10.22 -11.67 -5.93
N LEU A 65 -9.47 -10.89 -5.14
CA LEU A 65 -9.14 -9.51 -5.47
C LEU A 65 -8.43 -9.44 -6.82
N ASP A 66 -8.98 -8.69 -7.76
CA ASP A 66 -8.40 -8.47 -9.09
C ASP A 66 -7.69 -7.11 -9.15
N PRO A 67 -6.35 -7.07 -9.30
CA PRO A 67 -5.62 -5.81 -9.35
C PRO A 67 -6.04 -4.87 -10.51
N ALA A 68 -6.54 -5.43 -11.62
CA ALA A 68 -6.95 -4.65 -12.78
C ALA A 68 -8.21 -3.81 -12.53
N ARG A 69 -8.95 -4.13 -11.46
CA ARG A 69 -10.20 -3.47 -11.07
C ARG A 69 -10.01 -2.40 -9.98
N LEU A 70 -8.78 -2.23 -9.49
CA LEU A 70 -8.43 -1.21 -8.50
C LEU A 70 -8.08 0.11 -9.17
N GLN A 71 -8.42 1.23 -8.53
CA GLN A 71 -7.92 2.54 -8.92
C GLN A 71 -6.43 2.70 -8.52
N PRO A 72 -5.46 2.72 -9.46
CA PRO A 72 -4.04 2.70 -9.10
C PRO A 72 -3.59 3.92 -8.30
N ALA A 73 -4.11 5.10 -8.67
CA ALA A 73 -3.74 6.37 -8.03
C ALA A 73 -4.04 6.43 -6.53
N GLN A 74 -5.05 5.69 -6.04
CA GLN A 74 -5.36 5.63 -4.61
C GLN A 74 -4.32 4.82 -3.81
N LEU A 75 -3.59 3.94 -4.50
CA LEU A 75 -2.67 2.97 -3.90
C LEU A 75 -1.20 3.33 -4.10
N THR A 76 -0.91 4.31 -4.95
CA THR A 76 0.46 4.74 -5.27
C THR A 76 1.26 5.06 -4.01
N ARG A 77 0.72 5.86 -3.08
CA ARG A 77 1.43 6.23 -1.85
C ARG A 77 1.71 5.03 -0.93
N CYS A 78 0.75 4.13 -0.75
CA CYS A 78 0.97 2.87 -0.02
C CYS A 78 2.11 2.05 -0.66
N CYS A 79 2.09 1.92 -1.99
CA CYS A 79 3.09 1.16 -2.72
C CYS A 79 4.48 1.78 -2.61
N VAL A 80 4.59 3.12 -2.68
CA VAL A 80 5.84 3.86 -2.48
C VAL A 80 6.40 3.61 -1.08
N LEU A 81 5.60 3.82 -0.04
CA LEU A 81 6.04 3.63 1.36
C LEU A 81 6.50 2.20 1.62
N LYS A 82 5.76 1.21 1.09
CA LYS A 82 6.13 -0.20 1.23
C LYS A 82 7.40 -0.55 0.44
N THR A 83 7.60 0.08 -0.72
CA THR A 83 8.83 -0.09 -1.50
C THR A 83 10.04 0.48 -0.75
N LEU A 84 9.90 1.66 -0.14
CA LEU A 84 10.94 2.29 0.67
C LEU A 84 11.28 1.45 1.92
N GLU A 85 10.28 0.92 2.62
CA GLU A 85 10.50 -0.03 3.73
C GLU A 85 11.39 -1.19 3.29
N LEU A 86 11.07 -1.83 2.17
CA LEU A 86 11.83 -2.96 1.64
C LEU A 86 13.24 -2.58 1.18
N LEU A 87 13.42 -1.36 0.65
CA LEU A 87 14.73 -0.84 0.28
C LEU A 87 15.61 -0.62 1.52
N PHE A 88 15.06 -0.03 2.58
CA PHE A 88 15.80 0.16 3.83
C PHE A 88 16.08 -1.16 4.54
N ASP A 89 15.17 -2.13 4.51
CA ASP A 89 15.44 -3.47 5.05
C ASP A 89 16.58 -4.18 4.29
N ALA A 90 16.63 -4.02 2.96
CA ALA A 90 17.71 -4.56 2.14
C ALA A 90 19.05 -3.86 2.43
N ALA A 91 19.04 -2.52 2.55
CA ALA A 91 20.22 -1.74 2.88
C ALA A 91 20.75 -2.05 4.28
N ARG A 92 19.85 -2.23 5.27
CA ARG A 92 20.17 -2.67 6.63
C ARG A 92 20.93 -4.01 6.61
N ALA A 93 20.47 -4.96 5.80
CA ALA A 93 21.12 -6.27 5.69
C ALA A 93 22.52 -6.22 5.06
N ALA A 94 22.79 -5.19 4.25
CA ALA A 94 24.06 -5.00 3.55
C ALA A 94 25.03 -4.03 4.26
N SER A 95 24.56 -3.32 5.29
CA SER A 95 25.33 -2.26 5.96
C SER A 95 26.06 -2.78 7.21
N PRO A 96 27.32 -2.37 7.45
CA PRO A 96 27.98 -2.57 8.74
C PRO A 96 27.38 -1.70 9.86
N GLU A 97 26.67 -0.63 9.50
CA GLU A 97 25.96 0.27 10.43
C GLU A 97 24.45 0.21 10.12
N PRO A 98 23.70 -0.73 10.73
CA PRO A 98 22.30 -0.99 10.39
C PRO A 98 21.31 0.01 11.00
N ASP A 99 21.68 0.69 12.09
CA ASP A 99 20.74 1.44 12.94
C ASP A 99 19.98 2.55 12.20
N GLY A 100 20.64 3.25 11.27
CA GLY A 100 20.01 4.31 10.47
C GLY A 100 18.96 3.75 9.51
N PHE A 101 19.28 2.63 8.86
CA PHE A 101 18.37 1.95 7.96
C PHE A 101 17.20 1.29 8.68
N GLU A 102 17.44 0.73 9.87
CA GLU A 102 16.38 0.16 10.71
C GLU A 102 15.34 1.19 11.13
N ARG A 103 15.79 2.38 11.59
CA ARG A 103 14.89 3.49 11.92
C ARG A 103 14.08 3.96 10.72
N ASN A 104 14.70 4.04 9.54
CA ASN A 104 14.01 4.45 8.32
C ASN A 104 12.99 3.40 7.86
N ALA A 105 13.32 2.11 7.92
CA ALA A 105 12.39 1.02 7.61
C ALA A 105 11.19 1.03 8.57
N ALA A 106 11.43 1.19 9.87
CA ALA A 106 10.37 1.27 10.88
C ALA A 106 9.42 2.45 10.61
N ARG A 107 9.97 3.63 10.32
CA ARG A 107 9.16 4.81 9.96
C ARG A 107 8.33 4.58 8.71
N CYS A 108 8.91 4.04 7.64
CA CYS A 108 8.16 3.73 6.41
C CYS A 108 7.04 2.73 6.65
N ARG A 109 7.25 1.75 7.54
CA ARG A 109 6.22 0.79 7.97
C ARG A 109 5.07 1.47 8.71
N GLU A 110 5.36 2.37 9.64
CA GLU A 110 4.34 3.13 10.37
C GLU A 110 3.52 4.02 9.43
N ASP A 111 4.21 4.76 8.56
CA ASP A 111 3.58 5.61 7.55
C ASP A 111 2.73 4.78 6.56
N TYR A 112 3.20 3.59 6.16
CA TYR A 112 2.46 2.65 5.33
C TYR A 112 1.15 2.20 6.00
N GLU A 113 1.21 1.79 7.27
CA GLU A 113 0.03 1.34 8.01
C GLU A 113 -0.99 2.46 8.20
N ALA A 114 -0.52 3.68 8.49
CA ALA A 114 -1.38 4.86 8.61
C ALA A 114 -2.06 5.19 7.27
N GLU A 115 -1.31 5.18 6.18
CA GLU A 115 -1.82 5.45 4.84
C GLU A 115 -2.80 4.37 4.36
N LEU A 116 -2.47 3.10 4.57
CA LEU A 116 -3.38 2.01 4.26
C LEU A 116 -4.68 2.13 5.07
N LEU A 117 -4.60 2.44 6.36
CA LEU A 117 -5.78 2.66 7.18
C LEU A 117 -6.63 3.82 6.63
N ARG A 118 -6.01 4.93 6.21
CA ARG A 118 -6.69 6.06 5.58
C ARG A 118 -7.44 5.62 4.33
N VAL A 119 -6.78 4.93 3.40
CA VAL A 119 -7.39 4.38 2.19
C VAL A 119 -8.57 3.45 2.52
N LEU A 120 -8.41 2.58 3.52
CA LEU A 120 -9.47 1.67 3.96
C LEU A 120 -10.65 2.38 4.65
N GLN A 121 -10.45 3.57 5.22
CA GLN A 121 -11.51 4.39 5.82
C GLN A 121 -12.27 5.20 4.77
N GLU A 122 -11.55 5.73 3.78
CA GLU A 122 -12.12 6.43 2.62
C GLU A 122 -12.91 5.49 1.71
N GLY A 123 -12.57 4.20 1.75
CA GLY A 123 -13.15 3.19 0.88
C GLY A 123 -12.26 2.96 -0.32
N VAL A 124 -11.95 1.68 -0.57
CA VAL A 124 -11.13 1.29 -1.73
C VAL A 124 -11.98 1.33 -2.98
N ARG A 125 -11.55 2.12 -3.95
CA ARG A 125 -12.18 2.26 -5.26
C ARG A 125 -11.93 0.99 -6.08
N TYR A 126 -13.00 0.22 -6.31
CA TYR A 126 -12.95 -1.06 -7.00
C TYR A 126 -14.15 -1.30 -7.90
N ASP A 127 -13.88 -1.75 -9.12
CA ASP A 127 -14.89 -2.13 -10.10
C ASP A 127 -15.47 -3.53 -9.78
N TRP A 128 -16.57 -3.56 -9.04
CA TRP A 128 -17.23 -4.82 -8.68
C TRP A 128 -17.95 -5.51 -9.85
N ASN A 129 -18.42 -4.74 -10.84
CA ASN A 129 -19.23 -5.24 -11.94
C ASN A 129 -18.43 -5.49 -13.24
N ALA A 130 -17.11 -5.25 -13.22
CA ALA A 130 -16.23 -5.35 -14.38
C ALA A 130 -16.64 -4.44 -15.54
N SER A 131 -17.26 -3.30 -15.25
CA SER A 131 -17.68 -2.32 -16.26
C SER A 131 -16.52 -1.55 -16.88
N GLY A 132 -15.33 -1.60 -16.28
CA GLY A 132 -14.20 -0.74 -16.63
C GLY A 132 -14.29 0.66 -16.02
N ALA A 133 -15.35 0.96 -15.26
CA ALA A 133 -15.51 2.17 -14.50
C ALA A 133 -15.53 1.85 -13.01
N VAL A 134 -14.78 2.62 -12.22
CA VAL A 134 -14.92 2.56 -10.77
C VAL A 134 -16.02 3.54 -10.39
N ASP A 135 -17.19 3.03 -10.04
CA ASP A 135 -18.33 3.87 -9.69
C ASP A 135 -17.94 4.82 -8.54
N ALA A 136 -18.05 6.13 -8.80
CA ALA A 136 -17.88 7.18 -7.79
C ALA A 136 -19.03 7.19 -6.76
N GLY A 137 -19.98 6.26 -6.87
CA GLY A 137 -21.28 6.27 -6.20
C GLY A 137 -21.41 5.38 -4.96
N ASP A 138 -20.41 4.59 -4.57
CA ASP A 138 -20.42 3.89 -3.27
C ASP A 138 -19.94 4.81 -2.13
N ASP A 139 -20.52 6.01 -2.12
CA ASP A 139 -20.24 7.12 -1.21
C ASP A 139 -20.46 6.70 0.26
N VAL A 140 -19.35 6.72 1.00
CA VAL A 140 -19.22 7.12 2.41
C VAL A 140 -20.30 6.58 3.36
N ARG A 141 -20.03 5.43 3.99
CA ARG A 141 -20.51 5.24 5.37
C ARG A 141 -19.52 5.96 6.29
N PRO A 142 -19.91 7.03 7.01
CA PRO A 142 -19.05 7.62 8.03
C PRO A 142 -18.79 6.55 9.11
N ARG A 143 -17.56 6.03 9.16
CA ARG A 143 -17.11 5.22 10.29
C ARG A 143 -17.09 6.14 11.51
N ARG A 144 -18.02 5.92 12.46
CA ARG A 144 -18.04 6.63 13.74
C ARG A 144 -16.64 6.57 14.38
N PRO A 145 -16.11 7.67 14.91
CA PRO A 145 -14.84 7.64 15.63
C PRO A 145 -14.98 6.72 16.86
N VAL A 146 -14.16 5.67 16.92
CA VAL A 146 -14.03 4.86 18.13
C VAL A 146 -13.26 5.70 19.16
N ARG A 147 -13.97 6.21 20.17
CA ARG A 147 -13.32 6.83 21.33
C ARG A 147 -12.51 5.75 22.04
N LEU A 148 -11.19 5.91 22.05
CA LEU A 148 -10.29 5.21 22.97
C LEU A 148 -10.68 5.63 24.40
N VAL A 149 -11.41 4.76 25.10
CA VAL A 149 -11.57 4.87 26.55
C VAL A 149 -10.29 4.32 27.14
N ARG A 150 -9.47 5.21 27.71
CA ARG A 150 -8.37 4.82 28.59
C ARG A 150 -8.99 4.36 29.91
N SER A 151 -8.82 3.07 30.21
CA SER A 151 -9.00 2.52 31.56
C SER A 151 -7.67 2.56 32.30
#